data_AF-A0A6I3U8W8-F1
#
_entry.id   AF-A0A6I3U8W8-F1
#
_cell.length_a   1.000
_cell.length_b   1.000
_cell.length_c   1.000
_cell.angle_alpha   90.00
_cell.angle_beta   90.00
_cell.angle_gamma   90.00
#
_symmetry.space_group_name_H-M   'P 1'
#
loop_
_entity.id
_entity.type
_entity.pdbx_description
1 polymer ?
#
loop_
_entity_poly.entity_id
_entity_poly.type
_entity_poly.pdbx_seq_one_letter_code
_entity_poly.pdbx_strand_id
1 'polypeptide(L)'
;VLEDYNREFDTHFTMADLRGFNTDVNNRLARKQDKYLYHKEQLDLVIVVNRLLTGFDAPCLSTLFIDRKPMQPQDLIQAFSRTNRIFDNSKTYGHIITFQKPLA
;
A
#
# COMPACT_ATOMS: atom_id res chain seq x y z
N VAL A 1 -15.83 6.04 5.42
CA VAL A 1 -14.73 5.43 4.62
C VAL A 1 -15.16 5.12 3.20
N LEU A 2 -16.05 4.14 2.97
CA LEU A 2 -16.41 3.75 1.59
C LEU A 2 -17.20 4.84 0.87
N GLU A 3 -18.12 5.53 1.56
CA GLU A 3 -18.81 6.72 1.04
C GLU A 3 -17.84 7.88 0.75
N ASP A 4 -16.88 8.13 1.64
CA ASP A 4 -15.88 9.19 1.45
C ASP A 4 -14.98 8.89 0.25
N TYR A 5 -14.57 7.63 0.09
CA TYR A 5 -13.79 7.18 -1.05
C TYR A 5 -14.57 7.32 -2.36
N ASN A 6 -15.85 6.93 -2.35
CA ASN A 6 -16.75 7.10 -3.48
C ASN A 6 -16.89 8.57 -3.87
N ARG A 7 -16.99 9.47 -2.90
CA ARG A 7 -17.07 10.92 -3.13
C ARG A 7 -15.77 11.51 -3.67
N GLU A 8 -14.62 11.08 -3.12
CA GLU A 8 -13.31 11.62 -3.51
C GLU A 8 -12.93 11.22 -4.94
N PHE A 9 -13.17 9.96 -5.30
CA PHE A 9 -12.70 9.38 -6.55
C PHE A 9 -13.80 9.18 -7.60
N ASP A 10 -14.99 9.74 -7.34
CA ASP A 10 -16.18 9.59 -8.20
C ASP A 10 -16.46 8.12 -8.54
N THR A 11 -16.51 7.28 -7.50
CA THR A 11 -16.78 5.84 -7.62
C THR A 11 -18.08 5.44 -6.91
N HIS A 12 -18.59 4.25 -7.20
CA HIS A 12 -19.87 3.76 -6.68
C HIS A 12 -19.74 2.35 -6.12
N PHE A 13 -18.75 2.12 -5.26
CA PHE A 13 -18.63 0.84 -4.59
C PHE A 13 -19.74 0.68 -3.55
N THR A 14 -20.15 -0.57 -3.32
CA THR A 14 -21.02 -0.97 -2.23
C THR A 14 -20.35 -2.06 -1.39
N MET A 15 -20.96 -2.45 -0.28
CA MET A 15 -20.48 -3.59 0.52
C MET A 15 -20.56 -4.93 -0.23
N ALA A 16 -21.37 -5.03 -1.29
CA ALA A 16 -21.37 -6.20 -2.17
C ALA A 16 -20.13 -6.22 -3.08
N ASP A 17 -19.58 -5.04 -3.40
CA ASP A 17 -18.51 -4.84 -4.38
C ASP A 17 -17.12 -4.73 -3.75
N LEU A 18 -16.93 -5.31 -2.56
CA LEU A 18 -15.66 -5.22 -1.84
C LEU A 18 -14.47 -5.68 -2.69
N ARG A 19 -14.63 -6.69 -3.55
CA ARG A 19 -13.56 -7.11 -4.46
C ARG A 19 -13.16 -6.01 -5.44
N GLY A 20 -14.13 -5.33 -6.04
CA GLY A 20 -13.89 -4.20 -6.95
C GLY A 20 -13.18 -3.06 -6.24
N PHE A 21 -13.67 -2.70 -5.05
CA PHE A 21 -13.07 -1.67 -4.21
C PHE A 21 -11.59 -1.97 -3.90
N ASN A 22 -11.27 -3.20 -3.50
CA ASN A 22 -9.88 -3.59 -3.22
C ASN A 22 -8.99 -3.53 -4.45
N THR A 23 -9.51 -3.93 -5.62
CA THR A 23 -8.76 -3.84 -6.88
C THR A 23 -8.48 -2.39 -7.25
N ASP A 24 -9.43 -1.48 -7.05
CA ASP A 24 -9.23 -0.05 -7.33
C ASP A 24 -8.20 0.57 -6.39
N VAL A 25 -8.30 0.33 -5.08
CA VAL A 25 -7.30 0.76 -4.09
C VAL A 25 -5.90 0.28 -4.46
N ASN A 26 -5.76 -1.00 -4.84
CA ASN A 26 -4.48 -1.56 -5.27
C ASN A 26 -3.93 -0.86 -6.51
N ASN A 27 -4.78 -0.59 -7.50
CA ASN A 27 -4.36 0.03 -8.74
C ASN A 27 -3.91 1.49 -8.53
N ARG A 28 -4.67 2.26 -7.73
CA ARG A 28 -4.34 3.63 -7.33
C ARG A 28 -3.05 3.71 -6.55
N LEU A 29 -2.83 2.78 -5.62
CA LEU A 29 -1.60 2.72 -4.83
C LEU A 29 -0.40 2.28 -5.66
N ALA A 30 -0.58 1.36 -6.62
CA ALA A 30 0.51 0.86 -7.46
C ALA A 30 0.98 1.88 -8.52
N ARG A 31 0.12 2.83 -8.91
CA ARG A 31 0.40 3.90 -9.88
C ARG A 31 0.95 3.39 -11.22
N LYS A 32 0.51 2.21 -11.66
CA LYS A 32 1.01 1.53 -12.88
C LYS A 32 0.32 1.97 -14.17
N GLN A 33 -0.83 2.64 -14.09
CA GLN A 33 -1.60 3.10 -15.25
C GLN A 33 -1.52 4.63 -15.32
N ASP A 34 -1.52 5.18 -16.54
CA ASP A 34 -1.35 6.62 -16.78
C ASP A 34 -2.34 7.48 -16.00
N LYS A 35 -3.58 7.00 -15.80
CA LYS A 35 -4.59 7.72 -15.01
C LYS A 35 -4.17 7.96 -13.55
N TYR A 36 -3.36 7.09 -12.97
CA TYR A 36 -2.88 7.22 -11.59
C TYR A 36 -1.61 8.07 -11.47
N LEU A 37 -1.11 8.62 -12.58
CA LEU A 37 -0.05 9.64 -12.55
C LEU A 37 -0.60 11.01 -12.14
N TYR A 38 -1.90 11.25 -12.33
CA TYR A 38 -2.56 12.46 -11.83
C TYR A 38 -2.72 12.39 -10.31
N HIS A 39 -2.27 13.43 -9.63
CA HIS A 39 -2.28 13.48 -8.15
C HIS A 39 -3.66 13.25 -7.54
N LYS A 40 -4.73 13.77 -8.18
CA LYS A 40 -6.12 13.57 -7.74
C LYS A 40 -6.58 12.11 -7.73
N GLU A 41 -5.91 11.22 -8.48
CA GLU A 41 -6.25 9.81 -8.56
C GLU A 41 -5.37 8.94 -7.63
N GLN A 42 -4.42 9.55 -6.92
CA GLN A 42 -3.43 8.85 -6.13
C GLN A 42 -3.90 8.62 -4.70
N LEU A 43 -3.45 7.51 -4.13
CA LEU A 43 -3.49 7.26 -2.70
C LEU A 43 -2.08 7.42 -2.13
N ASP A 44 -1.97 8.17 -1.04
CA ASP A 44 -0.69 8.44 -0.37
C ASP A 44 -0.47 7.55 0.86
N LEU A 45 -1.53 7.26 1.62
CA LEU A 45 -1.47 6.41 2.80
C LEU A 45 -2.61 5.40 2.77
N VAL A 46 -2.28 4.12 3.02
CA VAL A 46 -3.27 3.06 3.15
C VAL A 46 -3.01 2.31 4.46
N ILE A 47 -4.06 2.21 5.28
CA ILE A 47 -4.02 1.48 6.55
C ILE A 47 -4.50 0.07 6.30
N VAL A 48 -3.68 -0.92 6.66
CA VAL A 48 -3.98 -2.34 6.44
C VAL A 48 -3.75 -3.18 7.69
N VAL A 49 -4.51 -4.27 7.81
CA VAL A 49 -4.33 -5.25 8.89
C VAL A 49 -3.45 -6.41 8.41
N ASN A 50 -3.94 -7.20 7.46
CA ASN A 50 -3.22 -8.36 6.89
C ASN A 50 -3.11 -8.31 5.35
N ARG A 51 -3.68 -7.29 4.72
CA ARG A 51 -3.72 -7.15 3.26
C ARG A 51 -2.51 -6.34 2.78
N LEU A 52 -2.17 -6.48 1.50
CA LEU A 52 -0.99 -5.89 0.84
C LEU A 52 0.39 -6.47 1.20
N LEU A 53 0.47 -7.45 2.10
CA LEU A 53 1.75 -8.10 2.44
C LEU A 53 2.16 -9.18 1.43
N THR A 54 1.21 -9.74 0.68
CA THR A 54 1.44 -10.74 -0.38
C THR A 54 0.86 -10.26 -1.72
N GLY A 55 1.62 -10.41 -2.80
CA GLY A 55 1.18 -10.12 -4.17
C GLY A 55 1.05 -8.64 -4.55
N PHE A 56 1.16 -7.70 -3.61
CA PHE A 56 1.20 -6.27 -3.92
C PHE A 56 2.61 -5.83 -4.37
N ASP A 57 2.67 -5.04 -5.43
CA ASP A 57 3.90 -4.56 -6.03
C ASP A 57 3.70 -3.12 -6.53
N ALA A 58 4.24 -2.17 -5.80
CA ALA A 58 4.22 -0.75 -6.09
C ALA A 58 5.65 -0.21 -6.05
N PRO A 59 6.31 -0.03 -7.20
CA PRO A 59 7.68 0.49 -7.26
C PRO A 59 7.85 1.83 -6.53
N CYS A 60 6.83 2.69 -6.58
CA CYS A 60 6.81 4.00 -5.91
C CYS A 60 6.68 3.93 -4.38
N LEU A 61 6.34 2.78 -3.79
CA LEU A 61 6.18 2.65 -2.35
C LEU A 61 7.56 2.71 -1.67
N SER A 62 7.80 3.79 -0.94
CA SER A 62 9.07 4.05 -0.25
C SER A 62 9.02 3.72 1.24
N THR A 63 7.86 3.83 1.89
CA THR A 63 7.76 3.81 3.35
C THR A 63 6.73 2.79 3.83
N LEU A 64 7.10 1.97 4.80
CA LEU A 64 6.23 1.02 5.48
C LEU A 64 6.19 1.31 6.98
N PHE A 65 4.99 1.59 7.49
CA PHE A 65 4.71 1.74 8.91
C PHE A 65 4.21 0.42 9.49
N ILE A 66 4.79 -0.01 10.60
CA ILE A 66 4.46 -1.28 11.25
C ILE A 66 4.13 -1.03 12.72
N ASP A 67 2.83 -1.09 13.02
CA ASP A 67 2.31 -1.12 14.38
C ASP A 67 1.43 -2.36 14.58
N ARG A 68 2.10 -3.51 14.69
CA ARG A 68 1.42 -4.80 14.93
C ARG A 68 2.31 -5.69 15.78
N LYS A 69 1.67 -6.75 16.31
CA LYS A 69 2.40 -7.83 17.00
C LYS A 69 3.56 -8.34 16.12
N PRO A 70 4.70 -8.69 16.73
CA PRO A 70 5.87 -9.19 16.02
C PRO A 70 5.50 -10.28 15.02
N MET A 71 5.87 -10.05 13.75
CA MET A 71 5.72 -11.03 12.68
C MET A 71 6.86 -12.04 12.75
N GLN A 72 6.68 -13.22 12.16
CA GLN A 72 7.79 -14.15 12.01
C GLN A 72 8.88 -13.51 11.13
N PRO A 73 10.17 -13.84 11.36
CA PRO A 73 11.27 -13.24 10.60
C PRO A 73 11.11 -13.33 9.08
N GLN A 74 10.58 -14.45 8.58
CA GLN A 74 10.31 -14.65 7.15
C GLN A 74 9.28 -13.66 6.58
N ASP A 75 8.19 -13.41 7.31
CA ASP A 75 7.11 -12.51 6.89
C ASP A 75 7.58 -11.05 6.96
N LEU A 76 8.42 -10.75 7.94
CA LEU A 76 9.05 -9.44 8.12
C LEU A 76 10.00 -9.12 6.98
N ILE A 77 10.88 -10.05 6.59
CA ILE A 77 11.75 -9.89 5.41
C ILE A 77 10.92 -9.74 4.13
N GLN A 78 9.84 -10.52 3.98
CA GLN A 78 8.95 -10.39 2.83
C GLN A 78 8.31 -9.01 2.77
N ALA A 79 7.81 -8.49 3.89
CA ALA A 79 7.21 -7.16 3.98
C ALA A 79 8.24 -6.07 3.67
N PHE A 80 9.44 -6.15 4.22
CA PHE A 80 10.51 -5.16 4.00
C PHE A 80 10.98 -5.17 2.54
N SER A 81 11.03 -6.34 1.91
CA SER A 81 11.43 -6.43 0.50
C SER A 81 10.49 -5.68 -0.45
N ARG A 82 9.25 -5.36 -0.02
CA ARG A 82 8.27 -4.62 -0.82
C ARG A 82 8.66 -3.16 -1.03
N THR A 83 9.35 -2.54 -0.07
CA THR A 83 9.82 -1.14 -0.21
C THR A 83 11.08 -1.03 -1.07
N ASN A 84 11.78 -2.14 -1.34
CA ASN A 84 13.09 -2.15 -1.99
C ASN A 84 13.05 -2.23 -3.53
N ARG A 85 11.88 -2.03 -4.14
CA ARG A 85 11.76 -1.93 -5.60
C ARG A 85 12.41 -0.64 -6.11
N ILE A 86 13.24 -0.76 -7.14
CA ILE A 86 13.84 0.37 -7.86
C ILE A 86 12.71 1.11 -8.59
N PHE A 87 12.68 2.44 -8.47
CA PHE A 87 11.69 3.29 -9.13
C PHE A 87 12.38 4.35 -9.98
N ASP A 88 13.12 5.25 -9.34
CA ASP A 88 13.87 6.32 -9.96
C ASP A 88 15.18 6.56 -9.20
N ASN A 89 15.99 7.50 -9.68
CA ASN A 89 17.25 7.86 -9.02
C ASN A 89 17.04 8.63 -7.70
N SER A 90 15.81 9.08 -7.40
CA SER A 90 15.49 9.79 -6.15
C SER A 90 15.24 8.81 -5.00
N LYS A 91 14.69 7.63 -5.29
CA LYS A 91 14.46 6.56 -4.33
C LYS A 91 15.74 5.74 -4.10
N THR A 92 16.51 6.13 -3.09
CA THR A 92 17.76 5.46 -2.71
C THR A 92 17.54 4.20 -1.86
N TYR A 93 16.55 4.17 -0.98
CA TYR A 93 16.22 3.04 -0.12
C TYR A 93 14.75 3.06 0.33
N GLY A 94 14.29 1.93 0.88
CA GLY A 94 12.99 1.84 1.54
C GLY A 94 13.09 2.20 3.03
N HIS A 95 12.16 3.00 3.53
CA HIS A 95 12.02 3.34 4.93
C HIS A 95 11.09 2.34 5.64
N ILE A 96 11.58 1.72 6.70
CA ILE A 96 10.77 0.87 7.58
C ILE A 96 10.68 1.55 8.94
N ILE A 97 9.47 1.88 9.37
CA ILE A 97 9.20 2.54 10.65
C ILE A 97 8.39 1.58 11.50
N THR A 98 8.99 1.06 12.56
CA THR A 98 8.35 0.12 13.50
C THR A 98 8.01 0.82 14.80
N PHE A 99 6.77 0.70 15.26
CA PHE A 99 6.32 1.25 16.56
C PHE A 99 6.43 0.25 17.71
N GLN A 100 6.69 -1.02 17.39
CA GLN A 100 6.96 -2.07 18.37
C GLN A 100 8.29 -2.74 18.03
N LYS A 101 9.06 -3.14 19.06
CA LYS A 101 10.33 -3.84 18.87
C LYS A 101 10.07 -5.18 18.16
N PRO A 102 10.68 -5.45 16.99
CA PRO A 102 10.64 -6.77 16.39
C PRO A 102 11.26 -7.79 17.37
N LEU A 103 10.60 -8.92 17.60
CA LEU A 103 11.23 -10.03 18.32
C LEU A 103 12.33 -10.58 17.40
N ALA A 104 13.57 -10.51 17.89
CA ALA A 104 14.75 -11.06 17.22
C ALA A 104 14.82 -12.58 17.38
#